data_AF-A0A1W9X2A3-F1
#
_entry.id   AF-A0A1W9X2A3-F1
#
_cell.length_a   1.000
_cell.length_b   1.000
_cell.length_c   1.000
_cell.angle_alpha   90.00
_cell.angle_beta   90.00
_cell.angle_gamma   90.00
#
_symmetry.space_group_name_H-M   'P 1'
#
loop_
_entity.id
_entity.type
_entity.pdbx_description
1 polymer ?
#
loop_
_entity_poly.entity_id
_entity_poly.type
_entity_poly.pdbx_seq_one_letter_code
_entity_poly.pdbx_strand_id
1 'polypeptide(L)'
;MRKLSEMHFYLDKIPEPEELAVFFSDALSMAVSTLDDPIDEAPAFLQLTPYESGSFPLGVNIAWNPSHASHMSHIEIAVRLSRFCNAQVVTDLPDGYPRKADPFRWCIAEPDGSLSEISECMTDEKDGLELDETSKKGMAENVEVAHGEIRIWIEPDSGFFIKMPAESGDSVRLSGQEARKLADVLVTMADRAEKIGGAIEHV
;
A
#
# COMPACT_ATOMS: atom_id res chain seq x y z
N MET A 1 4.72 -22.04 16.70
CA MET A 1 4.84 -21.36 15.41
C MET A 1 4.62 -19.88 15.64
N ARG A 2 5.57 -19.01 15.24
CA ARG A 2 5.29 -17.57 15.17
C ARG A 2 4.40 -17.36 13.95
N LYS A 3 3.30 -16.61 14.12
CA LYS A 3 2.41 -16.25 13.01
C LYS A 3 3.18 -15.30 12.08
N LEU A 4 3.19 -15.60 10.78
CA LEU A 4 3.75 -14.69 9.78
C LEU A 4 2.84 -13.47 9.61
N SER A 5 3.42 -12.37 9.15
CA SER A 5 2.65 -11.25 8.63
C SER A 5 2.43 -11.48 7.13
N GLU A 6 1.23 -11.18 6.64
CA GLU A 6 0.80 -11.52 5.28
C GLU A 6 0.00 -10.37 4.67
N MET A 7 0.11 -10.18 3.36
CA MET A 7 -0.72 -9.27 2.57
C MET A 7 -1.13 -9.95 1.26
N HIS A 8 -2.37 -9.70 0.86
CA HIS A 8 -2.96 -10.27 -0.35
C HIS A 8 -3.37 -9.17 -1.33
N PHE A 9 -3.05 -9.40 -2.60
CA PHE A 9 -3.41 -8.54 -3.71
C PHE A 9 -3.95 -9.37 -4.88
N TYR A 10 -4.81 -8.76 -5.68
CA TYR A 10 -5.22 -9.29 -6.98
C TYR A 10 -4.96 -8.24 -8.05
N LEU A 11 -4.35 -8.64 -9.16
CA LEU A 11 -3.96 -7.73 -10.25
C LEU A 11 -4.77 -8.08 -11.51
N ASP A 12 -5.30 -7.06 -12.19
CA ASP A 12 -6.01 -7.19 -13.48
C ASP A 12 -5.06 -7.40 -14.68
N LYS A 13 -3.75 -7.42 -14.40
CA LYS A 13 -2.66 -7.62 -15.34
C LYS A 13 -1.61 -8.53 -14.72
N ILE A 14 -0.96 -9.35 -15.54
CA ILE A 14 0.16 -10.22 -15.13
C ILE A 14 1.49 -9.51 -15.45
N PRO A 15 2.17 -8.92 -14.46
CA PRO A 15 3.55 -8.45 -14.60
C PRO A 15 4.55 -9.61 -14.58
N GLU A 16 5.81 -9.34 -14.95
CA GLU A 16 6.88 -10.33 -14.85
C GLU A 16 7.20 -10.64 -13.37
N PRO A 17 7.37 -11.91 -12.97
CA PRO A 17 7.65 -12.27 -11.57
C PRO A 17 8.87 -11.58 -10.95
N GLU A 18 9.95 -11.43 -11.71
CA GLU A 18 11.18 -10.76 -11.28
C GLU A 18 10.92 -9.27 -10.96
N GLU A 19 10.11 -8.60 -11.78
CA GLU A 19 9.73 -7.20 -11.59
C GLU A 19 8.91 -7.02 -10.30
N LEU A 20 8.00 -7.95 -10.00
CA LEU A 20 7.26 -7.95 -8.74
C LEU A 20 8.16 -8.18 -7.52
N ALA A 21 9.10 -9.12 -7.59
CA ALA A 21 10.03 -9.38 -6.50
C ALA A 21 10.89 -8.15 -6.17
N VAL A 22 11.37 -7.44 -7.20
CA VAL A 22 12.09 -6.17 -7.05
C VAL A 22 11.19 -5.09 -6.44
N PHE A 23 9.96 -4.94 -6.95
CA PHE A 23 8.98 -4.00 -6.40
C PHE A 23 8.73 -4.23 -4.91
N PHE A 24 8.41 -5.46 -4.50
CA PHE A 24 8.13 -5.76 -3.10
C PHE A 24 9.37 -5.63 -2.23
N SER A 25 10.55 -5.92 -2.76
CA SER A 25 11.80 -5.71 -2.01
C SER A 25 12.04 -4.25 -1.67
N ASP A 26 11.78 -3.35 -2.64
CA ASP A 26 11.86 -1.90 -2.44
C ASP A 26 10.77 -1.41 -1.49
N ALA A 27 9.51 -1.76 -1.76
CA ALA A 27 8.35 -1.34 -0.98
C ALA A 27 8.42 -1.79 0.48
N LEU A 28 8.95 -2.99 0.75
CA LEU A 28 9.10 -3.50 2.11
C LEU A 28 10.47 -3.20 2.73
N SER A 29 11.42 -2.64 1.96
CA SER A 29 12.81 -2.41 2.38
C SER A 29 13.47 -3.68 2.93
N MET A 30 13.21 -4.82 2.31
CA MET A 30 13.74 -6.12 2.71
C MET A 30 13.87 -7.05 1.50
N ALA A 31 14.77 -8.04 1.55
CA ALA A 31 14.87 -9.00 0.45
C ALA A 31 13.62 -9.88 0.38
N VAL A 32 13.06 -10.04 -0.83
CA VAL A 32 11.89 -10.87 -1.10
C VAL A 32 12.30 -12.03 -2.02
N SER A 33 12.11 -13.26 -1.54
CA SER A 33 12.33 -14.47 -2.32
C SER A 33 11.08 -14.88 -3.09
N THR A 34 11.25 -15.54 -4.24
CA THR A 34 10.16 -16.23 -4.97
C THR A 34 10.39 -17.75 -4.98
N LEU A 35 9.46 -18.53 -5.54
CA LEU A 35 9.68 -19.97 -5.78
C LEU A 35 10.69 -20.22 -6.91
N ASP A 36 10.64 -19.40 -7.95
CA ASP A 36 11.43 -19.59 -9.17
C ASP A 36 12.85 -19.05 -9.03
N ASP A 37 13.04 -18.05 -8.16
CA ASP A 37 14.34 -17.49 -7.78
C ASP A 37 14.46 -17.43 -6.25
N PRO A 38 14.87 -18.54 -5.61
CA PRO A 38 15.00 -18.61 -4.17
C PRO A 38 16.23 -17.83 -3.68
N ILE A 39 16.01 -16.93 -2.74
CA ILE A 39 17.08 -16.22 -2.02
C ILE A 39 17.22 -16.85 -0.64
N ASP A 40 18.39 -17.46 -0.37
CA ASP A 40 18.70 -18.03 0.94
C ASP A 40 18.54 -16.96 2.04
N GLU A 41 17.87 -17.35 3.14
CA GLU A 41 17.63 -16.50 4.32
C GLU A 41 16.77 -15.24 4.10
N ALA A 42 16.09 -15.09 2.95
CA ALA A 42 15.22 -13.95 2.72
C ALA A 42 14.15 -13.79 3.83
N PRO A 43 13.96 -12.57 4.38
CA PRO A 43 12.98 -12.32 5.45
C PRO A 43 11.53 -12.36 4.98
N ALA A 44 11.30 -12.29 3.66
CA ALA A 44 9.98 -12.30 3.02
C ALA A 44 9.94 -13.24 1.81
N PHE A 45 8.74 -13.74 1.53
CA PHE A 45 8.44 -14.67 0.46
C PHE A 45 7.21 -14.22 -0.33
N LEU A 46 7.35 -14.18 -1.65
CA LEU A 46 6.31 -13.82 -2.61
C LEU A 46 5.77 -15.08 -3.30
N GLN A 47 4.47 -15.28 -3.20
CA GLN A 47 3.74 -16.33 -3.88
C GLN A 47 2.81 -15.72 -4.93
N LEU A 48 2.93 -16.22 -6.16
CA LEU A 48 2.09 -15.84 -7.30
C LEU A 48 1.14 -16.98 -7.63
N THR A 49 -0.15 -16.67 -7.75
CA THR A 49 -1.21 -17.64 -8.06
C THR A 49 -1.96 -17.18 -9.31
N PRO A 50 -1.69 -17.76 -10.49
CA PRO A 50 -2.45 -17.45 -11.69
C PRO A 50 -3.88 -18.02 -11.59
N TYR A 51 -4.86 -17.27 -12.09
CA TYR A 51 -6.25 -17.70 -12.20
C TYR A 51 -6.67 -17.77 -13.66
N GLU A 52 -7.36 -18.85 -14.05
CA GLU A 52 -7.84 -19.06 -15.43
C GLU A 52 -9.16 -18.32 -15.74
N SER A 53 -9.84 -17.83 -14.70
CA SER A 53 -11.14 -17.14 -14.78
C SER A 53 -11.23 -16.03 -13.74
N GLY A 54 -12.15 -15.08 -13.95
CA GLY A 54 -12.29 -13.86 -13.13
C GLY A 54 -11.74 -12.62 -13.82
N SER A 55 -11.93 -11.45 -13.20
CA SER A 55 -11.43 -10.17 -13.75
C SER A 55 -9.97 -9.91 -13.39
N PHE A 56 -9.44 -10.64 -12.40
CA PHE A 56 -8.08 -10.49 -11.88
C PHE A 56 -7.29 -11.78 -12.07
N PRO A 57 -6.50 -11.91 -13.15
CA PRO A 57 -5.83 -13.16 -13.51
C PRO A 57 -4.66 -13.55 -12.59
N LEU A 58 -4.26 -12.69 -11.64
CA LEU A 58 -3.14 -12.96 -10.76
C LEU A 58 -3.45 -12.61 -9.30
N GLY A 59 -3.38 -13.61 -8.43
CA GLY A 59 -3.28 -13.43 -6.99
C GLY A 59 -1.82 -13.31 -6.56
N VAL A 60 -1.56 -12.38 -5.66
CA VAL A 60 -0.23 -12.12 -5.10
C VAL A 60 -0.34 -12.19 -3.59
N ASN A 61 0.40 -13.09 -2.97
CA ASN A 61 0.53 -13.18 -1.52
C ASN A 61 1.99 -12.90 -1.14
N ILE A 62 2.20 -11.97 -0.22
CA ILE A 62 3.52 -11.74 0.38
C ILE A 62 3.46 -12.02 1.87
N ALA A 63 4.34 -12.92 2.32
CA ALA A 63 4.45 -13.33 3.71
C ALA A 63 5.86 -13.01 4.24
N TRP A 64 5.96 -12.48 5.46
CA TRP A 64 7.26 -12.14 6.05
C TRP A 64 7.30 -12.34 7.56
N ASN A 65 8.53 -12.37 8.08
CA ASN A 65 8.77 -12.46 9.50
C ASN A 65 8.40 -11.12 10.20
N PRO A 66 7.49 -11.11 11.18
CA PRO A 66 7.05 -9.87 11.84
C PRO A 66 8.16 -9.06 12.53
N SER A 67 9.33 -9.67 12.80
CA SER A 67 10.49 -8.94 13.31
C SER A 67 11.10 -7.95 12.30
N HIS A 68 10.77 -8.10 11.03
CA HIS A 68 11.08 -7.16 9.95
C HIS A 68 9.80 -6.41 9.58
N ALA A 69 9.28 -5.62 10.52
CA ALA A 69 8.02 -4.92 10.30
C ALA A 69 8.16 -3.93 9.12
N SER A 70 7.29 -4.07 8.12
CA SER A 70 7.10 -3.02 7.12
C SER A 70 6.43 -1.82 7.78
N HIS A 71 6.88 -0.62 7.42
CA HIS A 71 6.21 0.61 7.81
C HIS A 71 5.04 0.98 6.88
N MET A 72 4.87 0.27 5.76
CA MET A 72 3.80 0.54 4.80
C MET A 72 2.56 -0.29 5.10
N SER A 73 1.40 0.34 4.98
CA SER A 73 0.12 -0.36 4.99
C SER A 73 -0.08 -1.11 3.66
N HIS A 74 -0.95 -2.13 3.67
CA HIS A 74 -1.34 -2.83 2.43
C HIS A 74 -2.00 -1.89 1.42
N ILE A 75 -2.71 -0.86 1.88
CA ILE A 75 -3.29 0.17 1.01
C ILE A 75 -2.20 1.00 0.31
N GLU A 76 -1.17 1.42 1.05
CA GLU A 76 -0.06 2.15 0.44
C GLU A 76 0.66 1.31 -0.61
N ILE A 77 0.87 0.02 -0.31
CA ILE A 77 1.46 -0.93 -1.26
C ILE A 77 0.55 -1.12 -2.48
N ALA A 78 -0.77 -1.26 -2.30
CA ALA A 78 -1.72 -1.40 -3.41
C ALA A 78 -1.69 -0.18 -4.35
N VAL A 79 -1.63 1.04 -3.81
CA VAL A 79 -1.54 2.28 -4.61
C VAL A 79 -0.20 2.39 -5.35
N ARG A 80 0.90 1.97 -4.73
CA ARG A 80 2.21 1.94 -5.41
C ARG A 80 2.23 0.87 -6.49
N LEU A 81 1.65 -0.29 -6.22
CA LEU A 81 1.59 -1.42 -7.14
C LEU A 81 0.69 -1.12 -8.35
N SER A 82 -0.46 -0.45 -8.14
CA SER A 82 -1.35 -0.05 -9.24
C SER A 82 -0.68 0.91 -10.22
N ARG A 83 0.12 1.84 -9.71
CA ARG A 83 0.96 2.74 -10.50
C ARG A 83 2.09 2.02 -11.21
N PHE A 84 2.78 1.12 -10.51
CA PHE A 84 3.89 0.34 -11.06
C PHE A 84 3.44 -0.53 -12.23
N CYS A 85 2.36 -1.29 -12.06
CA CYS A 85 1.83 -2.17 -13.10
C CYS A 85 1.03 -1.41 -14.18
N ASN A 86 0.63 -0.17 -13.89
CA ASN A 86 -0.37 0.61 -14.62
C ASN A 86 -1.67 -0.21 -14.82
N ALA A 87 -2.19 -0.71 -13.69
CA ALA A 87 -3.24 -1.73 -13.61
C ALA A 87 -4.06 -1.55 -12.32
N GLN A 88 -5.28 -2.10 -12.29
CA GLN A 88 -6.07 -2.14 -11.05
C GLN A 88 -5.50 -3.18 -10.09
N VAL A 89 -5.43 -2.79 -8.81
CA VAL A 89 -4.99 -3.68 -7.73
C VAL A 89 -6.10 -3.78 -6.70
N VAL A 90 -6.52 -4.99 -6.40
CA VAL A 90 -7.49 -5.26 -5.34
C VAL A 90 -6.76 -5.73 -4.10
N THR A 91 -7.17 -5.26 -2.94
CA THR A 91 -6.68 -5.73 -1.64
C THR A 91 -7.77 -5.62 -0.58
N ASP A 92 -7.46 -6.05 0.63
CA ASP A 92 -8.30 -5.88 1.80
C ASP A 92 -8.66 -4.40 2.03
N LEU A 93 -9.86 -4.14 2.54
CA LEU A 93 -10.20 -2.81 3.04
C LEU A 93 -9.19 -2.33 4.12
N PRO A 94 -8.99 -1.01 4.30
CA PRO A 94 -8.09 -0.48 5.32
C PRO A 94 -8.56 -0.83 6.73
N ASP A 95 -7.61 -0.91 7.65
CA ASP A 95 -7.91 -1.02 9.08
C ASP A 95 -8.77 0.17 9.54
N GLY A 96 -9.77 -0.12 10.39
CA GLY A 96 -10.71 0.90 10.88
C GLY A 96 -11.81 1.30 9.90
N TYR A 97 -11.82 0.79 8.67
CA TYR A 97 -12.88 1.07 7.72
C TYR A 97 -14.22 0.41 8.13
N PRO A 98 -15.39 1.10 8.09
CA PRO A 98 -16.66 0.62 8.68
C PRO A 98 -17.18 -0.73 8.18
N ARG A 99 -16.64 -1.24 7.07
CA ARG A 99 -17.04 -2.51 6.44
C ARG A 99 -15.90 -3.53 6.32
N LYS A 100 -14.75 -3.32 6.97
CA LYS A 100 -13.61 -4.26 6.90
C LYS A 100 -13.96 -5.69 7.33
N ALA A 101 -14.95 -5.86 8.21
CA ALA A 101 -15.39 -7.17 8.67
C ALA A 101 -16.20 -7.96 7.64
N ASP A 102 -16.64 -7.33 6.54
CA ASP A 102 -17.36 -8.01 5.46
C ASP A 102 -16.33 -8.65 4.51
N PRO A 103 -16.25 -9.99 4.44
CA PRO A 103 -15.24 -10.68 3.64
C PRO A 103 -15.49 -10.56 2.12
N PHE A 104 -16.66 -10.08 1.70
CA PHE A 104 -17.02 -9.90 0.29
C PHE A 104 -16.86 -8.45 -0.17
N ARG A 105 -16.13 -7.65 0.61
CA ARG A 105 -15.87 -6.24 0.34
C ARG A 105 -14.38 -6.01 0.22
N TRP A 106 -14.00 -5.40 -0.89
CA TRP A 106 -12.63 -5.21 -1.28
C TRP A 106 -12.32 -3.73 -1.53
N CYS A 107 -11.05 -3.38 -1.42
CA CYS A 107 -10.51 -2.10 -1.86
C CYS A 107 -9.87 -2.27 -3.24
N ILE A 108 -10.26 -1.45 -4.21
CA ILE A 108 -9.56 -1.28 -5.48
C ILE A 108 -8.71 -0.02 -5.41
N ALA A 109 -7.43 -0.16 -5.72
CA ALA A 109 -6.53 0.93 -6.06
C ALA A 109 -6.40 1.06 -7.58
N GLU A 110 -6.69 2.26 -8.09
CA GLU A 110 -6.55 2.62 -9.49
C GLU A 110 -5.14 3.12 -9.81
N PRO A 111 -4.69 3.11 -11.08
CA PRO A 111 -3.38 3.64 -11.48
C PRO A 111 -3.17 5.13 -11.19
N ASP A 112 -4.25 5.92 -11.12
CA ASP A 112 -4.17 7.34 -10.72
C ASP A 112 -3.99 7.53 -9.20
N GLY A 113 -4.13 6.44 -8.44
CA GLY A 113 -4.03 6.39 -6.99
C GLY A 113 -5.35 6.58 -6.27
N SER A 114 -6.48 6.69 -6.97
CA SER A 114 -7.80 6.70 -6.34
C SER A 114 -8.16 5.33 -5.76
N LEU A 115 -8.94 5.36 -4.68
CA LEU A 115 -9.41 4.16 -3.98
C LEU A 115 -10.93 4.01 -4.09
N SER A 116 -11.41 2.79 -4.27
CA SER A 116 -12.84 2.45 -4.28
C SER A 116 -13.14 1.20 -3.46
N GLU A 117 -14.29 1.17 -2.82
CA GLU A 117 -14.89 -0.03 -2.23
C GLU A 117 -15.68 -0.74 -3.33
N ILE A 118 -15.58 -2.06 -3.38
CA ILE A 118 -16.33 -2.88 -4.32
C ILE A 118 -16.75 -4.21 -3.68
N SER A 119 -17.87 -4.75 -4.13
CA SER A 119 -18.35 -6.07 -3.75
C SER A 119 -17.78 -7.15 -4.66
N GLU A 120 -17.49 -8.30 -4.07
CA GLU A 120 -17.29 -9.55 -4.80
C GLU A 120 -18.62 -10.06 -5.37
N CYS A 121 -18.56 -10.59 -6.60
CA CYS A 121 -19.66 -11.28 -7.24
C CYS A 121 -19.60 -12.76 -6.87
N MET A 122 -20.55 -13.22 -6.06
CA MET A 122 -20.63 -14.63 -5.66
C MET A 122 -21.25 -15.45 -6.80
N THR A 123 -20.43 -15.89 -7.75
CA THR A 123 -20.82 -16.89 -8.76
C THR A 123 -20.07 -18.20 -8.49
N ASP A 124 -20.77 -19.32 -8.54
CA ASP A 124 -20.22 -20.65 -8.18
C ASP A 124 -19.23 -21.22 -9.23
N GLU A 125 -18.87 -20.45 -10.27
CA GLU A 125 -18.27 -20.97 -11.51
C GLU A 125 -16.84 -20.49 -11.79
N LYS A 126 -16.23 -19.65 -10.94
CA LYS A 126 -14.91 -19.05 -11.21
C LYS A 126 -13.89 -19.31 -10.11
N ASP A 127 -12.67 -19.65 -10.52
CA ASP A 127 -11.54 -19.94 -9.64
C ASP A 127 -10.81 -18.67 -9.16
N GLY A 128 -11.16 -17.49 -9.68
CA GLY A 128 -10.54 -16.20 -9.36
C GLY A 128 -11.54 -15.12 -8.94
N LEU A 129 -11.02 -13.94 -8.57
CA LEU A 129 -11.83 -12.84 -8.06
C LEU A 129 -12.70 -12.22 -9.16
N GLU A 130 -14.01 -12.21 -8.94
CA GLU A 130 -14.98 -11.48 -9.75
C GLU A 130 -15.63 -10.38 -8.93
N LEU A 131 -15.72 -9.18 -9.51
CA LEU A 131 -16.22 -8.01 -8.81
C LEU A 131 -17.49 -7.48 -9.47
N ASP A 132 -18.43 -7.03 -8.64
CA ASP A 132 -19.62 -6.33 -9.10
C ASP A 132 -19.30 -4.85 -9.33
N GLU A 133 -18.95 -4.49 -10.57
CA GLU A 133 -18.66 -3.10 -10.96
C GLU A 133 -19.79 -2.12 -10.67
N THR A 134 -21.05 -2.60 -10.58
CA THR A 134 -22.19 -1.72 -10.25
C THR A 134 -22.21 -1.31 -8.78
N SER A 135 -21.49 -2.06 -7.92
CA SER A 135 -21.33 -1.77 -6.50
C SER A 135 -20.19 -0.79 -6.19
N LYS A 136 -19.37 -0.46 -7.20
CA LYS A 136 -18.16 0.35 -7.03
C LYS A 136 -18.50 1.72 -6.49
N LYS A 137 -17.90 2.04 -5.35
CA LYS A 137 -18.10 3.31 -4.67
C LYS A 137 -16.75 3.90 -4.32
N GLY A 138 -16.47 5.11 -4.81
CA GLY A 138 -15.28 5.85 -4.43
C GLY A 138 -15.15 5.92 -2.91
N MET A 139 -14.01 5.50 -2.41
CA MET A 139 -13.68 5.66 -1.00
C MET A 139 -13.32 7.11 -0.81
N ALA A 140 -14.17 7.79 -0.06
CA ALA A 140 -13.87 9.12 0.42
C ALA A 140 -12.68 8.94 1.38
N GLU A 141 -11.48 9.24 0.88
CA GLU A 141 -10.18 9.02 1.52
C GLU A 141 -10.08 9.71 2.88
N ASN A 142 -10.22 8.95 3.96
CA ASN A 142 -9.31 9.11 5.07
C ASN A 142 -8.06 8.26 4.80
N VAL A 143 -7.20 8.73 3.89
CA VAL A 143 -5.89 8.10 3.67
C VAL A 143 -4.97 8.62 4.75
N GLU A 144 -4.82 7.87 5.84
CA GLU A 144 -3.87 8.15 6.90
C GLU A 144 -2.53 7.45 6.58
N VAL A 145 -1.49 8.24 6.32
CA VAL A 145 -0.10 7.80 6.30
C VAL A 145 0.49 8.10 7.67
N ALA A 146 0.97 7.06 8.34
CA ALA A 146 1.66 7.18 9.62
C ALA A 146 3.14 6.79 9.45
N HIS A 147 4.06 7.69 9.78
CA HIS A 147 5.48 7.38 9.84
C HIS A 147 6.02 7.80 11.21
N GLY A 148 6.30 6.81 12.07
CA GLY A 148 6.65 7.05 13.47
C GLY A 148 5.55 7.80 14.22
N GLU A 149 5.87 9.00 14.71
CA GLU A 149 4.94 9.89 15.42
C GLU A 149 4.30 10.95 14.51
N ILE A 150 4.30 10.80 13.19
CA ILE A 150 3.62 11.74 12.29
C ILE A 150 2.44 11.03 11.65
N ARG A 151 1.24 11.60 11.80
CA ARG A 151 0.03 11.21 11.08
C ARG A 151 -0.30 12.28 10.06
N ILE A 152 -0.40 11.89 8.80
CA ILE A 152 -0.89 12.71 7.70
C ILE A 152 -2.15 12.05 7.18
N TRP A 153 -3.28 12.74 7.20
CA TRP A 153 -4.49 12.20 6.60
C TRP A 153 -5.18 13.17 5.67
N ILE A 154 -5.92 12.65 4.71
CA ILE A 154 -6.88 13.43 3.93
C ILE A 154 -8.23 13.27 4.61
N GLU A 155 -9.06 14.30 4.63
CA GLU A 155 -10.49 14.12 4.86
C GLU A 155 -11.24 14.56 3.60
N PRO A 156 -12.18 13.76 3.10
CA PRO A 156 -12.96 14.11 1.91
C PRO A 156 -13.71 15.41 2.12
N ASP A 157 -13.71 16.28 1.11
CA ASP A 157 -14.29 17.63 1.15
C ASP A 157 -13.66 18.60 2.18
N SER A 158 -12.73 18.11 2.99
CA SER A 158 -12.15 18.81 4.13
C SER A 158 -10.64 19.03 3.98
N GLY A 159 -9.92 18.31 3.12
CA GLY A 159 -8.54 18.61 2.73
C GLY A 159 -7.49 17.79 3.47
N PHE A 160 -6.24 18.24 3.46
CA PHE A 160 -5.10 17.52 4.05
C PHE A 160 -4.89 17.94 5.49
N PHE A 161 -4.55 17.00 6.36
CA PHE A 161 -4.31 17.21 7.77
C PHE A 161 -2.99 16.57 8.18
N ILE A 162 -2.26 17.24 9.08
CA ILE A 162 -1.02 16.72 9.67
C ILE A 162 -1.11 16.88 11.19
N LYS A 163 -0.73 15.84 11.94
CA LYS A 163 -0.70 15.85 13.40
C LYS A 163 0.37 14.93 13.97
N MET A 164 1.01 15.36 15.06
CA MET A 164 1.80 14.51 15.96
C MET A 164 0.86 13.86 17.01
N PRO A 165 0.86 12.53 17.24
CA PRO A 165 0.04 11.86 18.24
C PRO A 165 0.37 12.25 19.68
N ALA A 166 1.61 12.70 19.94
CA ALA A 166 2.04 13.13 21.25
C ALA A 166 1.92 14.67 21.37
N GLU A 167 1.23 15.09 22.41
CA GLU A 167 0.84 16.47 22.77
C GLU A 167 -0.44 17.02 22.12
N SER A 168 -1.20 17.74 22.93
CA SER A 168 -2.52 18.32 22.69
C SER A 168 -2.51 19.44 21.63
N GLY A 169 -2.03 19.14 20.42
CA GLY A 169 -2.01 20.04 19.28
C GLY A 169 -3.24 19.87 18.39
N ASP A 170 -3.78 21.01 17.94
CA ASP A 170 -4.76 21.05 16.87
C ASP A 170 -4.15 20.55 15.56
N SER A 171 -4.94 19.85 14.75
CA SER A 171 -4.51 19.45 13.42
C SER A 171 -4.37 20.67 12.51
N VAL A 172 -3.35 20.67 11.65
CA VAL A 172 -3.20 21.72 10.64
C VAL A 172 -3.87 21.28 9.36
N ARG A 173 -4.89 22.02 8.91
CA ARG A 173 -5.56 21.83 7.62
C ARG A 173 -4.77 22.51 6.51
N LEU A 174 -4.52 21.79 5.41
CA LEU A 174 -3.83 22.26 4.21
C LEU A 174 -4.69 21.98 2.96
N SER A 175 -4.63 22.89 1.99
CA SER A 175 -5.03 22.60 0.62
C SER A 175 -4.02 21.67 -0.07
N GLY A 176 -4.41 21.04 -1.18
CA GLY A 176 -3.49 20.19 -1.96
C GLY A 176 -2.26 20.92 -2.49
N GLN A 177 -2.36 22.22 -2.77
CA GLN A 177 -1.20 23.02 -3.20
C GLN A 177 -0.25 23.31 -2.02
N GLU A 178 -0.79 23.57 -0.83
CA GLU A 178 0.01 23.78 0.38
C GLU A 178 0.69 22.49 0.83
N ALA A 179 0.03 21.35 0.73
CA ALA A 179 0.62 20.04 1.00
C ALA A 179 1.83 19.75 0.08
N ARG A 180 1.71 20.03 -1.23
CA ARG A 180 2.84 19.88 -2.18
C ARG A 180 4.00 20.80 -1.84
N LYS A 181 3.73 22.08 -1.56
CA LYS A 181 4.76 23.04 -1.13
C LYS A 181 5.46 22.58 0.16
N LEU A 182 4.71 22.05 1.11
CA LEU A 182 5.27 21.53 2.35
C LEU A 182 6.19 20.34 2.07
N ALA A 183 5.78 19.39 1.22
CA ALA A 183 6.62 18.27 0.81
C ALA A 183 7.94 18.74 0.18
N ASP A 184 7.90 19.71 -0.74
CA ASP A 184 9.10 20.27 -1.37
C ASP A 184 10.05 20.91 -0.34
N VAL A 185 9.49 21.62 0.64
CA VAL A 185 10.26 22.25 1.74
C VAL A 185 10.89 21.18 2.63
N LEU A 186 10.16 20.13 2.98
CA LEU A 186 10.67 19.04 3.83
C LEU A 186 11.83 18.30 3.15
N VAL A 187 11.72 17.98 1.86
CA VAL A 187 12.81 17.39 1.06
C VAL A 187 14.03 18.32 1.07
N THR A 188 13.82 19.62 0.80
CA THR A 188 14.91 20.60 0.81
C THR A 188 15.59 20.71 2.19
N MET A 189 14.81 20.59 3.27
CA MET A 189 15.35 20.60 4.64
C MET A 189 16.16 19.34 4.94
N ALA A 190 15.71 18.17 4.52
CA ALA A 190 16.44 16.91 4.66
C ALA A 190 17.80 16.98 3.95
N ASP A 191 17.83 17.39 2.67
CA ASP A 191 19.07 17.56 1.90
C ASP A 191 20.06 18.53 2.55
N ARG A 192 19.54 19.58 3.20
CA ARG A 192 20.38 20.55 3.93
C ARG A 192 20.88 19.98 5.25
N ALA A 193 20.05 19.25 5.98
CA ALA A 193 20.44 18.61 7.23
C ALA A 193 21.56 17.59 7.00
N GLU A 194 21.49 16.79 5.94
CA GLU A 194 22.55 15.85 5.55
C GLU A 194 23.87 16.56 5.21
N LYS A 195 23.82 17.68 4.49
CA LYS A 195 25.02 18.49 4.20
C LYS A 195 25.65 19.08 5.46
N ILE A 196 24.84 19.43 6.45
CA ILE A 196 25.32 19.94 7.75
C ILE A 196 25.89 18.79 8.58
N GLY A 197 25.21 17.64 8.61
CA GLY A 197 25.65 16.44 9.35
C GLY A 197 26.93 15.83 8.80
N GLY A 198 27.05 15.71 7.47
CA GLY A 198 28.24 15.22 6.79
C GLY A 198 29.45 16.17 6.89
N ALA A 199 29.24 17.43 7.25
CA ALA A 199 30.33 18.37 7.55
C ALA A 199 30.96 18.17 8.94
N ILE A 200 30.30 17.41 9.83
CA ILE A 200 30.76 17.17 11.21
C ILE A 200 31.65 15.91 11.30
N GLU A 201 31.57 14.98 10.35
CA GLU A 201 32.38 13.74 10.35
C GLU A 201 33.81 13.91 9.77
N HIS A 202 34.18 15.11 9.33
CA HIS A 202 35.49 15.42 8.75
C HIS A 202 36.34 16.43 9.56
N VAL A 203 36.10 16.54 10.87
CA VAL A 203 36.96 17.32 11.78
C VAL A 203 37.60 16.44 12.84
#